data_AF-A0A1H3K059-F1
#
_entry.id   AF-A0A1H3K059-F1
#
_cell.length_a   1.000
_cell.length_b   1.000
_cell.length_c   1.000
_cell.angle_alpha   90.00
_cell.angle_beta   90.00
_cell.angle_gamma   90.00
#
_symmetry.space_group_name_H-M   'P 1'
#
loop_
_entity.id
_entity.type
_entity.pdbx_description
1 polymer ?
#
loop_
_entity_poly.entity_id
_entity_poly.type
_entity_poly.pdbx_seq_one_letter_code
_entity_poly.pdbx_strand_id
1 'polypeptide(L)'
;MAKKDSAKSAKPAAPAIADKYARKHKAHKPDSKYPTHRIELTVAHVGFGGNAGRGHYFYSFAPDVVTFQGGPVWIEYAFQAQVQERFEIVNVLTSDAFKQIGEPEFEYDKEGNKDVRKVFLFNKNSVSTLIFFTVLVRDRQSNYNDVELISCDPQVGNDPQITPNKNKGKGK
;
A
#
# COMPACT_ATOMS: atom_id res chain seq x y z
N MET A 1 39.36 -30.21 46.17
CA MET A 1 40.18 -30.03 44.95
C MET A 1 39.29 -30.21 43.74
N ALA A 2 39.26 -29.22 42.86
CA ALA A 2 38.37 -29.10 41.70
C ALA A 2 38.76 -30.02 40.53
N LYS A 3 37.76 -30.39 39.69
CA LYS A 3 37.84 -30.75 38.25
C LYS A 3 36.41 -31.16 37.80
N LYS A 4 35.83 -30.73 36.69
CA LYS A 4 36.09 -29.66 35.71
C LYS A 4 34.83 -29.67 34.83
N ASP A 5 34.03 -28.60 34.85
CA ASP A 5 32.90 -28.44 33.92
C ASP A 5 33.42 -28.32 32.49
N SER A 6 32.83 -29.08 31.57
CA SER A 6 33.06 -28.96 30.14
C SER A 6 31.73 -28.63 29.46
N ALA A 7 31.30 -27.38 29.56
CA ALA A 7 30.19 -26.87 28.77
C ALA A 7 30.63 -26.72 27.31
N LYS A 8 30.05 -27.54 26.44
CA LYS A 8 30.20 -27.46 24.99
C LYS A 8 29.43 -26.23 24.51
N SER A 9 30.15 -25.21 24.04
CA SER A 9 29.59 -23.98 23.49
C SER A 9 28.78 -24.26 22.22
N ALA A 10 27.46 -24.10 22.30
CA ALA A 10 26.59 -24.09 21.13
C ALA A 10 26.70 -22.72 20.45
N LYS A 11 27.22 -22.68 19.23
CA LYS A 11 27.10 -21.52 18.33
C LYS A 11 25.61 -21.28 18.03
N PRO A 12 25.12 -20.02 18.03
CA PRO A 12 23.75 -19.74 17.62
C PRO A 12 23.58 -20.05 16.14
N ALA A 13 22.60 -20.90 15.82
CA ALA A 13 22.20 -21.19 14.46
C ALA A 13 21.32 -20.04 13.93
N ALA A 14 21.91 -19.15 13.16
CA ALA A 14 21.19 -18.35 12.18
C ALA A 14 21.94 -18.51 10.85
N PRO A 15 21.33 -19.17 9.84
CA PRO A 15 20.81 -18.37 8.72
C PRO A 15 19.57 -18.93 7.99
N ALA A 16 18.97 -20.04 8.42
CA ALA A 16 17.97 -20.74 7.59
C ALA A 16 16.61 -20.03 7.45
N ILE A 17 16.26 -19.13 8.39
CA ILE A 17 14.97 -18.42 8.36
C ILE A 17 15.05 -17.19 7.45
N ALA A 18 16.09 -16.37 7.59
CA ALA A 18 16.30 -15.17 6.76
C ALA A 18 16.30 -15.49 5.25
N ASP A 19 16.94 -16.59 4.85
CA ASP A 19 17.02 -17.03 3.46
C ASP A 19 15.67 -17.47 2.86
N LYS A 20 14.74 -17.98 3.68
CA LYS A 20 13.41 -18.38 3.22
C LYS A 20 12.45 -17.19 3.11
N TYR A 21 12.62 -16.17 3.97
CA TYR A 21 11.89 -14.90 3.88
C TYR A 21 12.38 -14.07 2.68
N ALA A 22 13.70 -13.93 2.49
CA ALA A 22 14.28 -13.19 1.36
C ALA A 22 13.91 -13.78 -0.02
N ARG A 23 13.76 -15.11 -0.13
CA ARG A 23 13.32 -15.75 -1.39
C ARG A 23 11.84 -15.54 -1.71
N LYS A 24 11.01 -15.20 -0.73
CA LYS A 24 9.56 -14.92 -0.92
C LYS A 24 9.28 -13.44 -1.19
N HIS A 25 10.18 -12.56 -0.77
CA HIS A 25 10.10 -11.11 -0.94
C HIS A 25 11.12 -10.61 -1.97
N LYS A 26 11.07 -11.13 -3.20
CA LYS A 26 11.70 -10.42 -4.33
C LYS A 26 11.05 -9.03 -4.37
N ALA A 27 11.85 -7.99 -4.48
CA ALA A 27 11.38 -6.61 -4.68
C ALA A 27 10.22 -6.63 -5.68
N HIS A 28 9.00 -6.34 -5.20
CA HIS A 28 7.83 -6.29 -6.05
C HIS A 28 8.06 -5.15 -7.03
N LYS A 29 8.29 -5.51 -8.30
CA LYS A 29 8.18 -4.56 -9.38
C LYS A 29 6.85 -4.85 -10.06
N PRO A 30 5.94 -3.88 -10.12
CA PRO A 30 4.74 -3.99 -10.95
C PRO A 30 5.13 -4.56 -12.31
N ASP A 31 4.43 -5.60 -12.77
CA ASP A 31 4.68 -6.18 -14.08
C ASP A 31 4.60 -5.06 -15.13
N SER A 32 5.75 -4.75 -15.75
CA SER A 32 5.90 -3.67 -16.73
C SER A 32 5.01 -3.83 -17.96
N LYS A 33 4.36 -4.99 -18.13
CA LYS A 33 3.34 -5.23 -19.15
C LYS A 33 2.11 -4.33 -18.98
N TYR A 34 1.75 -3.93 -17.76
CA TYR A 34 0.56 -3.13 -17.50
C TYR A 34 0.97 -1.73 -17.02
N PRO A 35 0.17 -0.68 -17.34
CA PRO A 35 0.42 0.64 -16.80
C PRO A 35 0.36 0.63 -15.26
N THR A 36 0.99 1.62 -14.64
CA THR A 36 0.82 1.89 -13.21
C THR A 36 0.20 3.27 -13.06
N HIS A 37 -0.94 3.33 -12.37
CA HIS A 37 -1.59 4.58 -11.99
C HIS A 37 -1.30 4.86 -10.53
N ARG A 38 -0.58 5.95 -10.30
CA ARG A 38 -0.26 6.42 -8.97
C ARG A 38 -1.35 7.34 -8.44
N ILE A 39 -1.77 7.07 -7.21
CA ILE A 39 -2.70 7.85 -6.42
C ILE A 39 -1.95 8.25 -5.16
N GLU A 40 -1.74 9.55 -4.99
CA GLU A 40 -1.00 10.07 -3.86
C GLU A 40 -1.91 10.31 -2.66
N LEU A 41 -1.46 9.87 -1.48
CA LEU A 41 -2.14 10.04 -0.21
C LEU A 41 -1.43 11.12 0.61
N THR A 42 -2.17 12.16 0.96
CA THR A 42 -1.78 13.08 2.04
C THR A 42 -2.42 12.59 3.32
N VAL A 43 -1.66 12.52 4.41
CA VAL A 43 -2.19 12.32 5.76
C VAL A 43 -1.46 13.23 6.73
N ALA A 44 -2.21 13.86 7.63
CA ALA A 44 -1.69 14.75 8.65
C ALA A 44 -2.45 14.56 9.96
N HIS A 45 -1.73 14.62 11.07
CA HIS A 45 -2.34 14.77 12.39
C HIS A 45 -2.67 16.25 12.61
N VAL A 46 -3.96 16.56 12.75
CA VAL A 46 -4.46 17.94 12.88
C VAL A 46 -5.02 18.24 14.28
N GLY A 47 -5.14 17.22 15.13
CA GLY A 47 -5.65 17.35 16.49
C GLY A 47 -7.17 17.55 16.60
N PHE A 48 -7.78 18.34 15.72
CA PHE A 48 -9.23 18.51 15.61
C PHE A 48 -9.63 18.99 14.20
N GLY A 49 -10.86 18.68 13.77
CA GLY A 49 -11.42 19.15 12.48
C GLY A 49 -10.99 18.34 11.26
N GLY A 50 -10.31 17.21 11.46
CA GLY A 50 -9.97 16.25 10.42
C GLY A 50 -11.17 15.41 9.96
N ASN A 51 -10.97 14.66 8.88
CA ASN A 51 -11.97 13.77 8.27
C ASN A 51 -11.77 12.28 8.62
N ALA A 52 -10.74 11.93 9.40
CA ALA A 52 -10.49 10.56 9.87
C ALA A 52 -10.11 10.50 11.34
N GLY A 53 -10.12 9.28 11.89
CA GLY A 53 -9.66 8.98 13.24
C GLY A 53 -10.31 9.89 14.29
N ARG A 54 -11.64 9.93 14.31
CA ARG A 54 -12.46 10.75 15.21
C ARG A 54 -12.22 12.28 15.08
N GLY A 55 -11.71 12.72 13.94
CA GLY A 55 -11.44 14.12 13.64
C GLY A 55 -10.01 14.57 14.00
N HIS A 56 -9.15 13.67 14.46
CA HIS A 56 -7.75 13.99 14.78
C HIS A 56 -6.83 13.98 13.55
N TYR A 57 -7.28 13.37 12.46
CA TYR A 57 -6.48 13.22 11.24
C TYR A 57 -7.22 13.78 10.04
N PHE A 58 -6.46 14.46 9.18
CA PHE A 58 -6.87 14.84 7.85
C PHE A 58 -6.18 13.92 6.84
N TYR A 59 -6.92 13.44 5.85
CA TYR A 59 -6.37 12.82 4.66
C TYR A 59 -7.02 13.34 3.39
N SER A 60 -6.28 13.27 2.28
CA SER A 60 -6.79 13.51 0.94
C SER A 60 -6.04 12.68 -0.08
N PHE A 61 -6.69 12.40 -1.22
CA PHE A 61 -6.08 11.71 -2.34
C PHE A 61 -5.89 12.66 -3.54
N ALA A 62 -4.84 12.42 -4.32
CA ALA A 62 -4.60 13.09 -5.59
C ALA A 62 -4.19 12.06 -6.65
N PRO A 63 -5.00 11.86 -7.71
CA PRO A 63 -6.37 12.35 -7.88
C PRO A 63 -7.33 11.87 -6.75
N ASP A 64 -8.40 12.62 -6.53
CA ASP A 64 -9.40 12.39 -5.48
C ASP A 64 -10.41 11.30 -5.85
N VAL A 65 -10.83 11.26 -7.11
CA VAL A 65 -11.70 10.24 -7.69
C VAL A 65 -11.01 9.60 -8.88
N VAL A 66 -10.98 8.27 -8.91
CA VAL A 66 -10.33 7.51 -9.99
C VAL A 66 -11.32 6.55 -10.62
N THR A 67 -11.51 6.68 -11.94
CA THR A 67 -12.17 5.66 -12.75
C THR A 67 -11.14 5.05 -13.69
N PHE A 68 -10.85 3.76 -13.51
CA PHE A 68 -9.94 3.02 -14.38
C PHE A 68 -10.66 2.61 -15.66
N GLN A 69 -10.11 3.05 -16.78
CA GLN A 69 -10.67 2.84 -18.11
C GLN A 69 -9.84 1.85 -18.91
N GLY A 70 -10.50 0.96 -19.65
CA GLY A 70 -9.84 -0.02 -20.51
C GLY A 70 -9.34 -1.26 -19.78
N GLY A 71 -8.11 -1.68 -20.05
CA GLY A 71 -7.60 -2.98 -19.62
C GLY A 71 -7.01 -3.02 -18.20
N PRO A 72 -6.36 -4.15 -17.84
CA PRO A 72 -5.73 -4.33 -16.54
C PRO A 72 -4.64 -3.30 -16.24
N VAL A 73 -4.50 -2.97 -14.96
CA VAL A 73 -3.62 -1.89 -14.49
C VAL A 73 -3.10 -2.16 -13.08
N TRP A 74 -1.95 -1.60 -12.76
CA TRP A 74 -1.47 -1.49 -11.38
C TRP A 74 -1.95 -0.19 -10.76
N ILE A 75 -2.47 -0.28 -9.54
CA ILE A 75 -2.78 0.87 -8.69
C ILE A 75 -1.64 1.01 -7.70
N GLU A 76 -1.00 2.18 -7.63
CA GLU A 76 -0.03 2.54 -6.60
C GLU A 76 -0.65 3.57 -5.67
N TYR A 77 -0.89 3.22 -4.41
CA TYR A 77 -1.12 4.21 -3.36
C TYR A 77 0.20 4.54 -2.70
N ALA A 78 0.59 5.81 -2.72
CA ALA A 78 1.85 6.26 -2.14
C ALA A 78 1.65 7.54 -1.34
N PHE A 79 2.34 7.69 -0.20
CA PHE A 79 2.34 8.97 0.49
C PHE A 79 2.99 10.06 -0.36
N GLN A 80 2.43 11.28 -0.30
CA GLN A 80 3.13 12.45 -0.81
C GLN A 80 4.46 12.66 -0.07
N ALA A 81 5.43 13.29 -0.74
CA ALA A 81 6.76 13.51 -0.20
C ALA A 81 6.75 14.31 1.12
N GLN A 82 5.76 15.18 1.30
CA GLN A 82 5.60 16.04 2.46
C GLN A 82 4.96 15.35 3.67
N VAL A 83 4.39 14.14 3.50
CA VAL A 83 3.80 13.38 4.60
C VAL A 83 4.89 12.94 5.56
N GLN A 84 4.72 13.21 6.84
CA GLN A 84 5.67 12.86 7.90
C GLN A 84 5.95 11.34 7.94
N GLU A 85 7.18 10.95 8.26
CA GLU A 85 7.64 9.54 8.33
C GLU A 85 7.03 8.72 9.49
N ARG A 86 6.26 9.39 10.36
CA ARG A 86 5.49 8.72 11.43
C ARG A 86 4.36 7.85 10.90
N PHE A 87 3.89 8.14 9.68
CA PHE A 87 2.78 7.44 9.04
C PHE A 87 3.24 6.25 8.19
N GLU A 88 2.53 5.14 8.34
CA GLU A 88 2.79 3.86 7.69
C GLU A 88 1.51 3.31 7.07
N ILE A 89 1.54 2.95 5.78
CA ILE A 89 0.50 2.15 5.15
C ILE A 89 0.67 0.71 5.62
N VAL A 90 -0.36 0.18 6.27
CA VAL A 90 -0.31 -1.19 6.82
C VAL A 90 -0.99 -2.19 5.90
N ASN A 91 -2.09 -1.80 5.26
CA ASN A 91 -2.88 -2.65 4.38
C ASN A 91 -3.85 -1.82 3.51
N VAL A 92 -4.49 -2.46 2.54
CA VAL A 92 -5.62 -1.90 1.79
C VAL A 92 -6.77 -2.90 1.80
N LEU A 93 -7.95 -2.45 2.23
CA LEU A 93 -9.18 -3.24 2.18
C LEU A 93 -10.00 -2.84 0.95
N THR A 94 -10.76 -3.79 0.42
CA THR A 94 -11.62 -3.55 -0.75
C THR A 94 -12.95 -4.27 -0.59
N SER A 95 -14.03 -3.68 -1.12
CA SER A 95 -15.34 -4.33 -1.22
C SER A 95 -15.53 -5.11 -2.53
N ASP A 96 -14.46 -5.40 -3.27
CA ASP A 96 -14.55 -6.01 -4.59
C ASP A 96 -15.18 -7.41 -4.55
N ALA A 97 -16.43 -7.49 -5.00
CA ALA A 97 -17.18 -8.74 -5.06
C ALA A 97 -16.78 -9.63 -6.26
N PHE A 98 -16.11 -9.07 -7.26
CA PHE A 98 -15.86 -9.72 -8.55
C PHE A 98 -14.42 -10.25 -8.71
N LYS A 99 -13.58 -10.15 -7.68
CA LYS A 99 -12.19 -10.65 -7.67
C LYS A 99 -11.33 -10.06 -8.80
N GLN A 100 -11.59 -8.80 -9.12
CA GLN A 100 -10.85 -7.95 -10.02
C GLN A 100 -9.59 -7.40 -9.37
N ILE A 101 -9.62 -7.17 -8.06
CA ILE A 101 -8.52 -6.59 -7.29
C ILE A 101 -7.70 -7.71 -6.64
N GLY A 102 -6.39 -7.67 -6.87
CA GLY A 102 -5.42 -8.56 -6.23
C GLY A 102 -5.14 -8.18 -4.77
N GLU A 103 -4.42 -9.05 -4.08
CA GLU A 103 -3.94 -8.77 -2.72
C GLU A 103 -3.01 -7.54 -2.72
N PRO A 104 -2.99 -6.75 -1.63
CA PRO A 104 -2.06 -5.63 -1.51
C PRO A 104 -0.60 -6.11 -1.46
N GLU A 105 0.23 -5.55 -2.33
CA GLU A 105 1.65 -5.88 -2.45
C GLU A 105 2.51 -4.71 -2.01
N PHE A 106 3.55 -5.02 -1.22
CA PHE A 106 4.50 -4.02 -0.72
C PHE A 106 5.88 -4.29 -1.28
N GLU A 107 6.64 -3.22 -1.49
CA GLU A 107 8.05 -3.33 -1.81
C GLU A 107 8.86 -3.64 -0.55
N TYR A 108 10.03 -4.24 -0.76
CA TYR A 108 10.98 -4.56 0.29
C TYR A 108 12.38 -4.12 -0.17
N ASP A 109 13.16 -3.55 0.74
CA ASP A 109 14.55 -3.20 0.47
C ASP A 109 15.45 -4.45 0.40
N LYS A 110 16.76 -4.25 0.18
CA LYS A 110 17.73 -5.36 0.04
C LYS A 110 17.96 -6.09 1.36
N GLU A 111 17.69 -5.40 2.46
CA GLU A 111 17.80 -5.86 3.84
C GLU A 111 16.52 -6.59 4.29
N GLY A 112 15.46 -6.56 3.47
CA GLY A 112 14.18 -7.22 3.72
C GLY A 112 13.19 -6.40 4.55
N ASN A 113 13.43 -5.09 4.73
CA ASN A 113 12.48 -4.20 5.37
C ASN A 113 11.37 -3.80 4.40
N LYS A 114 10.14 -3.86 4.88
CA LYS A 114 8.94 -3.49 4.13
C LYS A 114 8.91 -1.98 3.90
N ASP A 115 8.74 -1.54 2.66
CA ASP A 115 8.39 -0.15 2.36
C ASP A 115 6.93 0.09 2.74
N VAL A 116 6.74 0.77 3.87
CA VAL A 116 5.42 1.12 4.41
C VAL A 116 4.90 2.46 3.87
N ARG A 117 5.58 3.06 2.89
CA ARG A 117 5.20 4.36 2.32
C ARG A 117 4.35 4.24 1.06
N LYS A 118 4.31 3.05 0.45
CA LYS A 118 3.53 2.75 -0.74
C LYS A 118 3.04 1.31 -0.77
N VAL A 119 1.96 1.08 -1.48
CA VAL A 119 1.34 -0.24 -1.67
C VAL A 119 0.76 -0.34 -3.07
N PHE A 120 0.87 -1.52 -3.66
CA PHE A 120 0.41 -1.82 -5.00
C PHE A 120 -0.77 -2.78 -4.97
N LEU A 121 -1.74 -2.59 -5.86
CA LEU A 121 -2.79 -3.56 -6.11
C LEU A 121 -2.92 -3.78 -7.61
N PHE A 122 -2.99 -5.04 -8.02
CA PHE A 122 -3.33 -5.35 -9.40
C PHE A 122 -4.83 -5.24 -9.59
N ASN A 123 -5.26 -4.44 -10.55
CA ASN A 123 -6.66 -4.30 -10.93
C ASN A 123 -6.86 -4.87 -12.33
N LYS A 124 -7.59 -5.99 -12.43
CA LYS A 124 -7.94 -6.60 -13.72
C LYS A 124 -8.83 -5.69 -14.57
N ASN A 125 -9.59 -4.80 -13.93
CA ASN A 125 -10.56 -3.92 -14.56
C ASN A 125 -11.41 -4.65 -15.61
N SER A 126 -12.03 -5.77 -15.23
CA SER A 126 -12.72 -6.67 -16.16
C SER A 126 -14.25 -6.54 -16.15
N VAL A 127 -14.81 -5.87 -15.13
CA VAL A 127 -16.25 -5.67 -14.92
C VAL A 127 -16.47 -4.24 -14.43
N SER A 128 -17.41 -3.52 -15.07
CA SER A 128 -17.78 -2.17 -14.64
C SER A 128 -18.40 -2.23 -13.24
N THR A 129 -17.77 -1.57 -12.26
CA THR A 129 -18.17 -1.66 -10.85
C THR A 129 -17.62 -0.47 -10.07
N LEU A 130 -18.41 0.09 -9.14
CA LEU A 130 -17.91 0.97 -8.09
C LEU A 130 -17.37 0.12 -6.95
N ILE A 131 -16.11 0.32 -6.57
CA ILE A 131 -15.43 -0.49 -5.55
C ILE A 131 -15.01 0.44 -4.42
N PHE A 132 -15.42 0.12 -3.19
CA PHE A 132 -14.94 0.84 -2.02
C PHE A 132 -13.58 0.33 -1.61
N PHE A 133 -12.61 1.23 -1.50
CA PHE A 133 -11.29 0.94 -0.98
C PHE A 133 -11.10 1.64 0.36
N THR A 134 -10.22 1.10 1.20
CA THR A 134 -9.71 1.81 2.37
C THR A 134 -8.23 1.49 2.53
N VAL A 135 -7.39 2.51 2.38
CA VAL A 135 -5.98 2.45 2.75
C VAL A 135 -5.89 2.63 4.26
N LEU A 136 -5.43 1.59 4.94
CA LEU A 136 -5.24 1.62 6.39
C LEU A 136 -3.87 2.19 6.71
N VAL A 137 -3.86 3.27 7.49
CA VAL A 137 -2.65 3.98 7.90
C VAL A 137 -2.49 3.90 9.41
N ARG A 138 -1.27 3.62 9.86
CA ARG A 138 -0.87 3.71 11.26
C ARG A 138 -0.07 4.99 11.48
N ASP A 139 -0.31 5.65 12.60
CA ASP A 139 0.56 6.70 13.12
C ASP A 139 1.38 6.16 14.30
N ARG A 140 2.69 6.01 14.12
CA ARG A 140 3.61 5.47 15.15
C ARG A 140 3.83 6.39 16.34
N GLN A 141 3.44 7.66 16.24
CA GLN A 141 3.60 8.65 17.32
C GLN A 141 2.24 9.07 17.89
N SER A 142 1.15 8.38 17.53
CA SER A 142 -0.15 8.64 18.14
C SER A 142 -0.11 8.27 19.62
N ASN A 143 -0.25 9.29 20.47
CA ASN A 143 -0.50 9.09 21.90
C ASN A 143 -2.01 8.97 22.19
N TYR A 144 -2.83 9.11 21.14
CA TYR A 144 -4.28 8.99 21.17
C TYR A 144 -4.59 7.49 21.06
N ASN A 145 -4.59 6.82 22.21
CA ASN A 145 -4.84 5.37 22.35
C ASN A 145 -6.26 4.93 21.95
N ASP A 146 -7.01 5.76 21.24
CA ASP A 146 -8.39 5.53 20.82
C ASP A 146 -8.54 5.30 19.31
N VAL A 147 -7.47 5.48 18.53
CA VAL A 147 -7.44 5.19 17.09
C VAL A 147 -6.23 4.33 16.76
N GLU A 148 -6.45 3.02 16.59
CA GLU A 148 -5.40 2.07 16.24
C GLU A 148 -4.97 2.20 14.77
N LEU A 149 -5.93 2.44 13.87
CA LEU A 149 -5.74 2.61 12.44
C LEU A 149 -6.62 3.75 11.91
N ILE A 150 -6.03 4.55 11.04
CA ILE A 150 -6.66 5.62 10.28
C ILE A 150 -7.15 5.00 8.98
N SER A 151 -8.45 5.08 8.73
CA SER A 151 -9.06 4.65 7.47
C SER A 151 -9.08 5.81 6.48
N CYS A 152 -8.35 5.68 5.37
CA CYS A 152 -8.37 6.64 4.27
C CYS A 152 -9.06 5.98 3.05
N ASP A 153 -10.22 6.47 2.64
CA ASP A 153 -11.11 5.83 1.66
C ASP A 153 -11.15 6.58 0.30
N PRO A 154 -10.36 6.16 -0.70
CA PRO A 154 -10.43 6.73 -2.03
C PRO A 154 -11.69 6.25 -2.76
N GLN A 155 -12.26 7.09 -3.62
CA GLN A 155 -13.35 6.68 -4.51
C GLN A 155 -12.78 6.06 -5.79
N VAL A 156 -13.09 4.78 -6.02
CA VAL A 156 -12.54 4.01 -7.16
C VAL A 156 -13.66 3.34 -7.96
N GLY A 157 -13.66 3.58 -9.27
CA GLY A 157 -14.51 2.91 -10.23
C GLY A 157 -13.70 2.12 -11.26
N ASN A 158 -14.25 1.00 -11.70
CA ASN A 158 -13.80 0.25 -12.86
C ASN A 158 -14.79 0.48 -14.00
N ASP A 159 -14.27 0.78 -15.19
CA ASP A 159 -15.04 0.82 -16.44
C ASP A 159 -14.21 0.30 -17.62
N PRO A 160 -14.18 -1.04 -17.85
CA PRO A 160 -13.48 -1.63 -18.99
C PRO A 160 -13.98 -1.17 -20.36
N GLN A 161 -15.23 -0.71 -20.44
CA GLN A 161 -15.89 -0.46 -21.73
C GLN A 161 -15.46 0.89 -22.31
N ILE A 162 -15.08 1.83 -21.46
CA ILE A 162 -14.51 3.11 -21.92
C ILE A 162 -13.07 2.86 -22.34
N THR A 163 -12.80 2.99 -23.63
CA THR A 163 -11.43 3.03 -24.15
C THR A 163 -10.98 4.50 -24.23
N PRO A 164 -9.81 4.88 -23.66
CA PRO A 164 -9.32 6.24 -23.80
C PRO A 164 -9.18 6.62 -25.28
N ASN A 165 -9.89 7.66 -25.72
CA ASN A 165 -9.86 8.12 -27.11
C ASN A 165 -8.43 8.55 -27.50
N LYS A 166 -7.80 7.85 -28.45
CA LYS A 166 -6.47 8.17 -29.01
C LYS A 166 -6.43 9.45 -29.87
N ASN A 167 -7.51 10.22 -29.97
CA ASN A 167 -7.62 11.32 -30.93
C ASN A 167 -7.89 12.68 -30.27
N LYS A 168 -6.84 13.39 -29.86
CA LYS A 168 -6.76 14.87 -29.91
C LYS A 168 -5.31 15.31 -30.11
N GLY A 169 -4.93 15.56 -31.37
CA GLY A 169 -3.60 16.05 -31.69
C GLY A 169 -3.22 16.06 -33.17
N LYS A 170 -4.17 16.28 -34.09
CA LYS A 170 -3.86 16.80 -35.44
C LYS A 170 -4.81 17.95 -35.73
N GLY A 171 -4.56 19.07 -35.07
CA GLY A 171 -5.00 20.36 -35.60
C GLY A 171 -4.19 20.62 -36.87
N LYS A 172 -4.88 20.74 -37.99
CA LYS A 172 -4.36 21.36 -39.21
C LYS A 172 -4.15 22.85 -38.98
#